data_AF-A0A7C5AVS4-F1
#
_entry.id   AF-A0A7C5AVS4-F1
#
_cell.length_a   1.000
_cell.length_b   1.000
_cell.length_c   1.000
_cell.angle_alpha   90.00
_cell.angle_beta   90.00
_cell.angle_gamma   90.00
#
_symmetry.space_group_name_H-M   'P 1'
#
loop_
_entity.id
_entity.type
_entity.pdbx_description
1 polymer ?
#
loop_
_entity_poly.entity_id
_entity_poly.type
_entity_poly.pdbx_seq_one_letter_code
_entity_poly.pdbx_strand_id
1 'polypeptide(L)'
;MKLAQAGRAFWLGAIGAQAVRLVGWLAVGLALLVIWAARGFVFEGDLGALNSSIRLYGSVFLIGLAAVEYLLALVCWRLFEPGERLRPAWLLLSFAAACRLLGLIGANLYSGFAFWGDRPFRGPAAEEAGFIREISLTFSTPISAVFMVVGLFIVLRAYKSLGMLRRPGIAGAIGLVATAVFLVFEGLEFARWLAGLTAPAPPIKWLSWLNDPLIGLLLLEAVLLARAASAMQGGLIGSCWRAYAVAIFLTALGELGIWATNYGWLPWQYVYVNSCVWMAAAAGFALAPAYQVEAIVRAKNPWLSAA
;
A
#
# COMPACT_ATOMS: atom_id res chain seq x y z
N MET A 1 38.96 2.64 -8.92
CA MET A 1 37.66 3.30 -8.67
C MET A 1 36.54 2.83 -9.59
N LYS A 2 36.73 2.77 -10.93
CA LYS A 2 35.71 2.31 -11.89
C LYS A 2 35.17 0.89 -11.66
N LEU A 3 36.01 -0.07 -11.24
CA LEU A 3 35.59 -1.45 -10.95
C LEU A 3 34.67 -1.56 -9.72
N ALA A 4 34.91 -0.78 -8.68
CA ALA A 4 34.05 -0.76 -7.48
C ALA A 4 32.67 -0.14 -7.77
N GLN A 5 32.62 0.87 -8.65
CA GLN A 5 31.35 1.45 -9.12
C GLN A 5 30.58 0.46 -10.01
N ALA A 6 31.26 -0.25 -10.91
CA ALA A 6 30.66 -1.29 -11.74
C ALA A 6 30.09 -2.45 -10.90
N GLY A 7 30.83 -2.90 -9.87
CA GLY A 7 30.34 -3.92 -8.94
C GLY A 7 29.09 -3.48 -8.17
N ARG A 8 29.06 -2.26 -7.64
CA ARG A 8 27.86 -1.72 -6.97
C ARG A 8 26.66 -1.61 -7.91
N ALA A 9 26.88 -1.16 -9.15
CA ALA A 9 25.83 -1.05 -10.15
C ALA A 9 25.23 -2.42 -10.52
N PHE A 10 26.08 -3.45 -10.67
CA PHE A 10 25.64 -4.83 -10.91
C PHE A 10 24.77 -5.36 -9.77
N TRP A 11 25.22 -5.19 -8.52
CA TRP A 11 24.45 -5.64 -7.35
C TRP A 11 23.10 -4.92 -7.22
N LEU A 12 23.04 -3.61 -7.47
CA LEU A 12 21.78 -2.86 -7.43
C LEU A 12 20.80 -3.28 -8.53
N GLY A 13 21.30 -3.61 -9.72
CA GLY A 13 20.48 -4.11 -10.83
C GLY A 13 19.94 -5.51 -10.55
N ALA A 14 20.80 -6.39 -10.04
CA ALA A 14 20.39 -7.69 -9.55
C ALA A 14 19.34 -7.56 -8.45
N ILE A 15 19.51 -6.65 -7.49
CA ILE A 15 18.53 -6.41 -6.42
C ILE A 15 17.17 -5.95 -6.98
N GLY A 16 17.14 -5.03 -7.94
CA GLY A 16 15.88 -4.58 -8.56
C GLY A 16 15.13 -5.70 -9.27
N ALA A 17 15.81 -6.41 -10.17
CA ALA A 17 15.20 -7.52 -10.91
C ALA A 17 14.81 -8.70 -10.00
N GLN A 18 15.65 -9.02 -9.01
CA GLN A 18 15.34 -10.05 -8.01
C GLN A 18 14.22 -9.61 -7.08
N ALA A 19 14.07 -8.32 -6.77
CA ALA A 19 12.95 -7.82 -5.99
C ALA A 19 11.63 -7.94 -6.76
N VAL A 20 11.59 -7.59 -8.05
CA VAL A 20 10.40 -7.79 -8.89
C VAL A 20 10.03 -9.27 -8.93
N ARG A 21 11.02 -10.15 -9.15
CA ARG A 21 10.81 -11.61 -9.12
C ARG A 21 10.35 -12.10 -7.76
N LEU A 22 10.98 -11.64 -6.68
CA LEU A 22 10.65 -12.00 -5.30
C LEU A 22 9.22 -11.60 -4.97
N VAL A 23 8.80 -10.37 -5.28
CA VAL A 23 7.41 -9.94 -5.05
C VAL A 23 6.45 -10.77 -5.91
N GLY A 24 6.82 -11.11 -7.14
CA GLY A 24 6.06 -12.05 -7.98
C GLY A 24 5.92 -13.45 -7.34
N TRP A 25 7.02 -14.02 -6.85
CA TRP A 25 7.03 -15.31 -6.16
C TRP A 25 6.24 -15.27 -4.85
N LEU A 26 6.34 -14.19 -4.10
CA LEU A 26 5.57 -13.93 -2.90
C LEU A 26 4.07 -13.87 -3.21
N ALA A 27 3.67 -13.19 -4.29
CA ALA A 27 2.29 -13.14 -4.74
C ALA A 27 1.77 -14.53 -5.18
N VAL A 28 2.59 -15.31 -5.89
CA VAL A 28 2.25 -16.71 -6.27
C VAL A 28 2.14 -17.59 -5.03
N GLY A 29 3.10 -17.51 -4.11
CA GLY A 29 3.09 -18.26 -2.85
C GLY A 29 1.86 -17.92 -2.01
N LEU A 30 1.46 -16.65 -1.97
CA LEU A 30 0.23 -16.23 -1.34
C LEU A 30 -1.00 -16.81 -2.04
N ALA A 31 -1.07 -16.75 -3.38
CA ALA A 31 -2.18 -17.32 -4.13
C ALA A 31 -2.32 -18.82 -3.87
N LEU A 32 -1.19 -19.56 -3.83
CA LEU A 32 -1.16 -20.97 -3.47
C LEU A 32 -1.61 -21.22 -2.02
N LEU A 33 -1.21 -20.37 -1.08
CA LEU A 33 -1.63 -20.46 0.32
C LEU A 33 -3.13 -20.18 0.47
N VAL A 34 -3.66 -19.21 -0.26
CA VAL A 34 -5.11 -18.93 -0.32
C VAL A 34 -5.87 -20.10 -0.94
N ILE A 35 -5.37 -20.68 -2.04
CA ILE A 35 -5.99 -21.85 -2.68
C ILE A 35 -5.95 -23.06 -1.74
N TRP A 36 -4.82 -23.30 -1.07
CA TRP A 36 -4.67 -24.39 -0.11
C TRP A 36 -5.61 -24.22 1.09
N ALA A 37 -5.70 -23.01 1.64
CA ALA A 37 -6.58 -22.72 2.76
C ALA A 37 -8.07 -22.76 2.35
N ALA A 38 -8.40 -22.29 1.14
CA ALA A 38 -9.73 -22.44 0.54
C ALA A 38 -10.08 -23.91 0.28
N ARG A 39 -9.09 -24.77 -0.01
CA ARG A 39 -9.28 -26.21 -0.13
C ARG A 39 -9.68 -26.83 1.20
N GLY A 40 -8.98 -26.49 2.30
CA GLY A 40 -9.39 -26.91 3.66
C GLY A 40 -10.83 -26.49 3.97
N PHE A 41 -11.21 -25.27 3.60
CA PHE A 41 -12.60 -24.81 3.71
C PHE A 41 -13.61 -25.66 2.89
N VAL A 42 -13.31 -25.95 1.62
CA VAL A 42 -14.18 -26.74 0.75
C VAL A 42 -14.41 -28.17 1.28
N PHE A 43 -13.41 -28.74 1.96
CA PHE A 43 -13.50 -30.11 2.46
C PHE A 43 -13.95 -30.23 3.93
N GLU A 44 -13.64 -29.26 4.79
CA GLU A 44 -13.86 -29.36 6.25
C GLU A 44 -14.92 -28.37 6.77
N GLY A 45 -15.29 -27.35 5.99
CA GLY A 45 -16.32 -26.37 6.35
C GLY A 45 -15.93 -25.39 7.48
N ASP A 46 -14.70 -25.46 8.00
CA ASP A 46 -14.23 -24.61 9.10
C ASP A 46 -13.67 -23.26 8.60
N LEU A 47 -14.55 -22.26 8.54
CA LEU A 47 -14.19 -20.88 8.19
C LEU A 47 -13.32 -20.18 9.26
N GLY A 48 -13.33 -20.67 10.50
CA GLY A 48 -12.53 -20.13 11.60
C GLY A 48 -11.04 -20.41 11.38
N ALA A 49 -10.69 -21.66 11.08
CA ALA A 49 -9.31 -22.08 10.80
C ALA A 49 -8.70 -21.34 9.59
N LEU A 50 -9.49 -21.13 8.53
CA LEU A 50 -9.09 -20.34 7.35
C LEU A 50 -8.76 -18.90 7.73
N ASN A 51 -9.66 -18.24 8.47
CA ASN A 51 -9.50 -16.85 8.86
C ASN A 51 -8.29 -16.66 9.79
N SER A 52 -8.08 -17.55 10.76
CA SER A 52 -6.90 -17.51 11.65
C SER A 52 -5.59 -17.70 10.89
N SER A 53 -5.55 -18.65 9.95
CA SER A 53 -4.36 -18.90 9.11
C SER A 53 -4.03 -17.70 8.23
N ILE A 54 -5.03 -17.15 7.53
CA ILE A 54 -4.84 -15.98 6.66
C ILE A 54 -4.42 -14.76 7.46
N ARG A 55 -4.95 -14.58 8.68
CA ARG A 55 -4.51 -13.50 9.56
C ARG A 55 -3.04 -13.65 9.95
N LEU A 56 -2.62 -14.82 10.42
CA LEU A 56 -1.24 -15.06 10.85
C LEU A 56 -0.25 -14.88 9.70
N TYR A 57 -0.42 -15.64 8.62
CA TYR A 57 0.49 -15.58 7.47
C TYR A 57 0.39 -14.25 6.73
N GLY A 58 -0.81 -13.70 6.65
CA GLY A 58 -1.09 -12.40 6.06
C GLY A 58 -0.34 -11.27 6.77
N SER A 59 -0.33 -11.25 8.10
CA SER A 59 0.37 -10.22 8.86
C SER A 59 1.88 -10.24 8.61
N VAL A 60 2.51 -11.43 8.65
CA VAL A 60 3.94 -11.58 8.34
C VAL A 60 4.23 -11.15 6.90
N PHE A 61 3.37 -11.54 5.97
CA PHE A 61 3.47 -11.16 4.56
C PHE A 61 3.38 -9.65 4.35
N LEU A 62 2.40 -8.99 4.98
CA LEU A 62 2.21 -7.53 4.91
C LEU A 62 3.42 -6.78 5.50
N ILE A 63 3.95 -7.23 6.64
CA ILE A 63 5.15 -6.65 7.26
C ILE A 63 6.37 -6.83 6.33
N GLY A 64 6.55 -8.03 5.77
CA GLY A 64 7.64 -8.32 4.84
C GLY A 64 7.60 -7.44 3.59
N LEU A 65 6.42 -7.29 2.97
CA LEU A 65 6.26 -6.42 1.80
C LEU A 65 6.44 -4.94 2.14
N ALA A 66 5.95 -4.47 3.28
CA ALA A 66 6.18 -3.10 3.73
C ALA A 66 7.68 -2.82 3.97
N ALA A 67 8.43 -3.81 4.48
CA ALA A 67 9.87 -3.70 4.64
C ALA A 67 10.59 -3.62 3.28
N VAL A 68 10.18 -4.46 2.31
CA VAL A 68 10.70 -4.41 0.93
C VAL A 68 10.40 -3.06 0.28
N GLU A 69 9.16 -2.57 0.38
CA GLU A 69 8.76 -1.25 -0.11
C GLU A 69 9.65 -0.15 0.48
N TYR A 70 9.80 -0.12 1.81
CA TYR A 70 10.61 0.89 2.50
C TYR A 70 12.06 0.88 2.03
N LEU A 71 12.70 -0.29 1.99
CA LEU A 71 14.09 -0.42 1.59
C LEU A 71 14.28 0.02 0.13
N LEU A 72 13.40 -0.40 -0.78
CA LEU A 72 13.50 -0.03 -2.19
C LEU A 72 13.18 1.45 -2.43
N ALA A 73 12.21 2.03 -1.72
CA ALA A 73 11.92 3.46 -1.78
C ALA A 73 13.12 4.29 -1.28
N LEU A 74 13.80 3.84 -0.22
CA LEU A 74 15.03 4.46 0.27
C LEU A 74 16.18 4.35 -0.75
N VAL A 75 16.30 3.22 -1.44
CA VAL A 75 17.25 3.04 -2.54
C VAL A 75 16.92 3.99 -3.70
N CYS A 76 15.65 4.09 -4.12
CA CYS A 76 15.22 5.06 -5.12
C CYS A 76 15.66 6.48 -4.73
N TRP A 77 15.34 6.94 -3.52
CA TRP A 77 15.75 8.26 -3.04
C TRP A 77 17.26 8.50 -3.15
N ARG A 78 18.08 7.51 -2.78
CA ARG A 78 19.55 7.58 -2.87
C ARG A 78 20.09 7.53 -4.30
N LEU A 79 19.36 6.93 -5.23
CA LEU A 79 19.76 6.80 -6.63
C LEU A 79 19.55 8.09 -7.44
N PHE A 80 18.60 8.94 -7.03
CA PHE A 80 18.39 10.26 -7.61
C PHE A 80 19.43 11.27 -7.07
N GLU A 81 19.99 12.09 -7.95
CA GLU A 81 20.98 13.13 -7.65
C GLU A 81 20.34 14.34 -6.95
N PRO A 82 21.12 15.13 -6.18
CA PRO A 82 20.62 16.36 -5.59
C PRO A 82 20.14 17.33 -6.68
N GLY A 83 18.92 17.84 -6.55
CA GLY A 83 18.29 18.73 -7.54
C GLY A 83 17.34 18.02 -8.52
N GLU A 84 17.35 16.69 -8.60
CA GLU A 84 16.37 15.97 -9.41
C GLU A 84 14.97 16.08 -8.81
N ARG A 85 13.98 16.40 -9.67
CA ARG A 85 12.60 16.70 -9.25
C ARG A 85 11.91 15.55 -8.50
N LEU A 86 12.28 14.31 -8.78
CA LEU A 86 11.68 13.12 -8.16
C LEU A 86 12.35 12.71 -6.85
N ARG A 87 13.53 13.25 -6.52
CA ARG A 87 14.22 12.92 -5.27
C ARG A 87 13.38 13.25 -4.01
N PRO A 88 12.80 14.45 -3.83
CA PRO A 88 11.97 14.73 -2.66
C PRO A 88 10.71 13.87 -2.61
N ALA A 89 10.14 13.50 -3.76
CA ALA A 89 9.01 12.57 -3.81
C ALA A 89 9.36 11.21 -3.23
N TRP A 90 10.49 10.62 -3.66
CA TRP A 90 10.94 9.32 -3.14
C TRP A 90 11.31 9.34 -1.66
N LEU A 91 11.80 10.47 -1.15
CA LEU A 91 12.01 10.64 0.29
C LEU A 91 10.68 10.54 1.05
N LEU A 92 9.65 11.27 0.61
CA LEU A 92 8.32 11.23 1.23
C LEU A 92 7.68 9.84 1.11
N LEU A 93 7.80 9.18 -0.05
CA LEU A 93 7.32 7.81 -0.23
C LEU A 93 8.06 6.82 0.67
N SER A 94 9.36 7.03 0.94
CA SER A 94 10.09 6.20 1.92
C SER A 94 9.60 6.44 3.35
N PHE A 95 9.24 7.68 3.73
CA PHE A 95 8.61 7.94 5.03
C PHE A 95 7.22 7.32 5.12
N ALA A 96 6.41 7.38 4.05
CA ALA A 96 5.11 6.71 4.00
C ALA A 96 5.28 5.19 4.24
N ALA A 97 6.21 4.55 3.53
CA ALA A 97 6.50 3.13 3.69
C ALA A 97 7.04 2.79 5.10
N ALA A 98 7.87 3.66 5.69
CA ALA A 98 8.35 3.49 7.06
C ALA A 98 7.22 3.57 8.09
N CYS A 99 6.32 4.56 7.97
CA CYS A 99 5.15 4.69 8.83
C CYS A 99 4.23 3.45 8.71
N ARG A 100 4.03 2.94 7.49
CA ARG A 100 3.29 1.71 7.25
C ARG A 100 3.94 0.50 7.90
N LEU A 101 5.25 0.31 7.72
CA LEU A 101 6.00 -0.78 8.32
C LEU A 101 5.92 -0.75 9.85
N LEU A 102 6.21 0.40 10.46
CA LEU A 102 6.18 0.57 11.92
C LEU A 102 4.78 0.36 12.49
N GLY A 103 3.76 0.91 11.82
CA GLY A 103 2.37 0.72 12.22
C GLY A 103 1.89 -0.72 12.08
N LEU A 104 2.30 -1.44 11.02
CA LEU A 104 2.00 -2.87 10.86
C LEU A 104 2.70 -3.72 11.93
N ILE A 105 3.97 -3.44 12.25
CA ILE A 105 4.70 -4.12 13.33
C ILE A 105 3.98 -3.89 14.66
N GLY A 106 3.70 -2.63 15.00
CA GLY A 106 3.02 -2.27 16.25
C GLY A 106 1.62 -2.89 16.35
N ALA A 107 0.80 -2.77 15.31
CA ALA A 107 -0.55 -3.32 15.32
C ALA A 107 -0.54 -4.86 15.50
N ASN A 108 0.41 -5.55 14.87
CA ASN A 108 0.48 -7.01 14.96
C ASN A 108 1.10 -7.53 16.25
N LEU A 109 2.13 -6.88 16.79
CA LEU A 109 2.71 -7.25 18.09
C LEU A 109 1.69 -7.15 19.23
N TYR A 110 0.87 -6.10 19.23
CA TYR A 110 -0.08 -5.82 20.30
C TYR A 110 -1.50 -6.37 20.05
N SER A 111 -1.77 -6.89 18.85
CA SER A 111 -3.03 -7.60 18.58
C SER A 111 -3.11 -8.98 19.26
N GLY A 112 -2.03 -9.51 19.82
CA GLY A 112 -1.94 -10.87 20.40
C GLY A 112 -1.98 -11.99 19.34
N PHE A 113 -2.63 -11.76 18.20
CA PHE A 113 -2.91 -12.76 17.18
C PHE A 113 -1.69 -13.27 16.41
N ALA A 114 -0.75 -12.38 16.03
CA ALA A 114 0.34 -12.77 15.12
C ALA A 114 1.50 -13.53 15.80
N PHE A 115 1.67 -13.37 17.12
CA PHE A 115 2.82 -13.93 17.84
C PHE A 115 2.45 -14.79 19.05
N TRP A 116 1.26 -14.63 19.62
CA TRP A 116 0.90 -15.23 20.91
C TRP A 116 -0.32 -16.19 20.86
N GLY A 117 -0.89 -16.41 19.66
CA GLY A 117 -2.10 -17.21 19.47
C GLY A 117 -3.38 -16.51 19.95
N ASP A 118 -4.52 -17.20 19.93
CA ASP A 118 -5.87 -16.71 20.33
C ASP A 118 -6.02 -16.31 21.81
N ARG A 119 -4.94 -15.90 22.47
CA ARG A 119 -4.96 -15.41 23.85
C ARG A 119 -4.98 -13.88 23.83
N PRO A 120 -6.16 -13.24 23.79
CA PRO A 120 -6.23 -11.80 23.95
C PRO A 120 -5.63 -11.42 25.31
N PHE A 121 -4.88 -10.30 25.34
CA PHE A 121 -4.50 -9.66 26.59
C PHE A 121 -5.76 -9.45 27.45
N ARG A 122 -5.65 -9.69 28.76
CA ARG A 122 -6.75 -9.49 29.73
C ARG A 122 -6.30 -8.50 30.80
N GLY A 123 -7.25 -7.75 31.37
CA GLY A 123 -6.98 -6.77 32.43
C GLY A 123 -6.29 -5.49 31.90
N PRO A 124 -5.50 -4.79 32.73
CA PRO A 124 -4.85 -3.52 32.36
C PRO A 124 -3.98 -3.61 31.10
N ALA A 125 -3.36 -4.77 30.87
CA ALA A 125 -2.58 -5.05 29.66
C ALA A 125 -3.42 -5.02 28.37
N ALA A 126 -4.73 -5.28 28.45
CA ALA A 126 -5.63 -5.21 27.30
C ALA A 126 -5.94 -3.76 26.89
N GLU A 127 -6.08 -2.86 27.88
CA GLU A 127 -6.30 -1.43 27.64
C GLU A 127 -5.05 -0.79 27.03
N GLU A 128 -3.86 -1.09 27.57
CA GLU A 128 -2.59 -0.65 27.01
C GLU A 128 -2.37 -1.17 25.57
N ALA A 129 -2.66 -2.45 25.32
CA ALA A 129 -2.55 -3.02 23.97
C ALA A 129 -3.54 -2.38 22.98
N GLY A 130 -4.75 -2.03 23.45
CA GLY A 130 -5.75 -1.30 22.67
C GLY A 130 -5.24 0.07 22.22
N PHE A 131 -4.69 0.86 23.15
CA PHE A 131 -4.14 2.18 22.85
C PHE A 131 -2.94 2.11 21.89
N ILE A 132 -1.99 1.20 22.14
CA ILE A 132 -0.82 1.04 21.26
C ILE A 132 -1.26 0.61 19.86
N ARG A 133 -2.26 -0.28 19.76
CA ARG A 133 -2.82 -0.69 18.48
C ARG A 133 -3.44 0.49 17.74
N GLU A 134 -4.21 1.35 18.42
CA GLU A 134 -4.85 2.53 17.79
C GLU A 134 -3.80 3.52 17.26
N ILE A 135 -2.73 3.77 18.03
CA ILE A 135 -1.57 4.56 17.57
C ILE A 135 -0.94 3.89 16.34
N SER A 136 -0.70 2.59 16.41
CA SER A 136 -0.04 1.85 15.34
C SER A 136 -0.86 1.90 14.04
N LEU A 137 -2.18 1.77 14.14
CA LEU A 137 -3.09 1.95 13.02
C LEU A 137 -2.99 3.37 12.46
N THR A 138 -3.02 4.40 13.32
CA THR A 138 -2.86 5.81 12.92
C THR A 138 -1.55 6.07 12.16
N PHE A 139 -0.45 5.42 12.55
CA PHE A 139 0.80 5.48 11.79
C PHE A 139 0.69 4.78 10.44
N SER A 140 0.10 3.59 10.42
CA SER A 140 0.02 2.79 9.20
C SER A 140 -0.92 3.37 8.14
N THR A 141 -1.96 4.08 8.54
CA THR A 141 -3.00 4.60 7.64
C THR A 141 -2.90 6.11 7.44
N PRO A 142 -3.48 7.03 8.24
CA PRO A 142 -3.53 8.44 7.89
C PRO A 142 -2.15 9.10 7.80
N ILE A 143 -1.22 8.80 8.72
CA ILE A 143 0.11 9.41 8.69
C ILE A 143 0.88 8.97 7.44
N SER A 144 0.85 7.67 7.12
CA SER A 144 1.49 7.17 5.90
C SER A 144 0.84 7.76 4.64
N ALA A 145 -0.48 7.91 4.64
CA ALA A 145 -1.25 8.47 3.54
C ALA A 145 -0.91 9.95 3.30
N VAL A 146 -0.72 10.76 4.35
CA VAL A 146 -0.26 12.17 4.19
C VAL A 146 1.06 12.22 3.42
N PHE A 147 2.07 11.47 3.86
CA PHE A 147 3.36 11.43 3.16
C PHE A 147 3.22 10.95 1.72
N MET A 148 2.35 9.96 1.48
CA MET A 148 2.11 9.43 0.15
C MET A 148 1.42 10.45 -0.75
N VAL A 149 0.38 11.15 -0.28
CA VAL A 149 -0.30 12.23 -1.02
C VAL A 149 0.72 13.30 -1.41
N VAL A 150 1.50 13.82 -0.45
CA VAL A 150 2.47 14.87 -0.76
C VAL A 150 3.55 14.36 -1.73
N GLY A 151 4.02 13.13 -1.55
CA GLY A 151 5.00 12.50 -2.44
C GLY A 151 4.50 12.35 -3.87
N LEU A 152 3.31 11.79 -4.05
CA LEU A 152 2.70 11.56 -5.36
C LEU A 152 2.26 12.86 -6.03
N PHE A 153 1.81 13.86 -5.27
CA PHE A 153 1.56 15.20 -5.79
C PHE A 153 2.80 15.82 -6.45
N ILE A 154 3.99 15.67 -5.83
CA ILE A 154 5.25 16.13 -6.41
C ILE A 154 5.55 15.39 -7.72
N VAL A 155 5.33 14.08 -7.78
CA VAL A 155 5.49 13.27 -9.00
C VAL A 155 4.56 13.78 -10.11
N LEU A 156 3.28 13.95 -9.79
CA LEU A 156 2.27 14.45 -10.73
C LEU A 156 2.58 15.85 -11.22
N ARG A 157 3.08 16.74 -10.36
CA ARG A 157 3.53 18.08 -10.75
C ARG A 157 4.72 18.00 -11.71
N ALA A 158 5.69 17.12 -11.44
CA ALA A 158 6.80 16.88 -12.35
C ALA A 158 6.32 16.38 -13.72
N TYR A 159 5.40 15.42 -13.76
CA TYR A 159 4.86 14.90 -15.01
C TYR A 159 3.92 15.84 -15.75
N LYS A 160 3.18 16.69 -15.03
CA LYS A 160 2.43 17.80 -15.62
C LYS A 160 3.38 18.74 -16.38
N SER A 161 4.51 19.09 -15.78
CA SER A 161 5.49 19.99 -16.41
C SER A 161 6.16 19.39 -17.65
N LEU A 162 6.14 18.06 -17.80
CA LEU A 162 6.63 17.34 -18.97
C LEU A 162 5.53 17.08 -20.01
N GLY A 163 4.31 17.59 -19.81
CA GLY A 163 3.19 17.40 -20.74
C GLY A 163 2.62 15.98 -20.76
N MET A 164 2.93 15.14 -19.77
CA MET A 164 2.51 13.73 -19.73
C MET A 164 1.04 13.54 -19.30
N LEU A 165 0.43 14.56 -18.68
CA LEU A 165 -0.99 14.53 -18.30
C LEU A 165 -1.89 14.92 -19.48
N ARG A 166 -2.13 13.97 -20.38
CA ARG A 166 -3.10 14.10 -21.49
C ARG A 166 -4.53 14.12 -20.97
N ARG A 167 -5.50 14.63 -21.76
CA ARG A 167 -6.94 14.63 -21.41
C ARG A 167 -7.43 13.23 -21.01
N PRO A 168 -8.40 13.12 -20.08
CA PRO A 168 -8.90 11.81 -19.65
C PRO A 168 -9.58 11.10 -20.81
N GLY A 169 -9.13 9.88 -21.11
CA GLY A 169 -9.93 8.92 -21.89
C GLY A 169 -11.05 8.32 -21.03
N ILE A 170 -11.85 7.43 -21.62
CA ILE A 170 -13.03 6.83 -20.97
C ILE A 170 -12.67 6.20 -19.61
N ALA A 171 -11.62 5.36 -19.56
CA ALA A 171 -11.19 4.74 -18.30
C ALA A 171 -10.80 5.77 -17.22
N GLY A 172 -10.15 6.87 -17.63
CA GLY A 172 -9.81 7.97 -16.72
C GLY A 172 -11.05 8.72 -16.24
N ALA A 173 -12.05 8.91 -17.09
CA ALA A 173 -13.32 9.51 -16.71
C ALA A 173 -14.09 8.63 -15.71
N ILE A 174 -14.17 7.32 -15.97
CA ILE A 174 -14.77 6.34 -15.03
C ILE A 174 -14.05 6.41 -13.69
N GLY A 175 -12.72 6.41 -13.68
CA GLY A 175 -11.92 6.53 -12.47
C GLY A 175 -12.23 7.81 -11.68
N LEU A 176 -12.29 8.96 -12.37
CA LEU A 176 -12.63 10.24 -11.73
C LEU A 176 -14.06 10.25 -11.15
N VAL A 177 -15.03 9.68 -11.86
CA VAL A 177 -16.41 9.55 -11.37
C VAL A 177 -16.45 8.63 -10.16
N ALA A 178 -15.77 7.49 -10.19
CA ALA A 178 -15.69 6.58 -9.06
C ALA A 178 -15.05 7.26 -7.83
N THR A 179 -13.96 8.00 -8.01
CA THR A 179 -13.35 8.80 -6.93
C THR A 179 -14.29 9.86 -6.39
N ALA A 180 -15.04 10.56 -7.26
CA ALA A 180 -16.00 11.57 -6.84
C ALA A 180 -17.16 10.94 -6.03
N VAL A 181 -17.70 9.81 -6.48
CA VAL A 181 -18.72 9.05 -5.76
C VAL A 181 -18.20 8.60 -4.40
N PHE A 182 -16.97 8.08 -4.34
CA PHE A 182 -16.31 7.70 -3.08
C PHE A 182 -16.21 8.90 -2.13
N LEU A 183 -15.71 10.05 -2.58
CA LEU A 183 -15.59 11.26 -1.74
C LEU A 183 -16.93 11.78 -1.22
N VAL A 184 -17.98 11.74 -2.06
CA VAL A 184 -19.34 12.12 -1.63
C VAL A 184 -19.84 11.15 -0.56
N PHE A 185 -19.62 9.86 -0.77
CA PHE A 185 -20.00 8.82 0.18
C PHE A 185 -19.32 9.03 1.54
N GLU A 186 -18.00 9.25 1.57
CA GLU A 186 -17.25 9.52 2.80
C GLU A 186 -17.69 10.81 3.49
N GLY A 187 -18.00 11.86 2.70
CA GLY A 187 -18.55 13.11 3.23
C GLY A 187 -19.90 12.92 3.94
N LEU A 188 -20.75 12.03 3.43
CA LEU A 188 -22.03 11.68 4.05
C LEU A 188 -21.84 10.87 5.34
N GLU A 189 -20.92 9.90 5.34
CA GLU A 189 -20.60 9.11 6.54
C GLU A 189 -20.03 10.00 7.65
N PHE A 190 -19.20 10.97 7.31
CA PHE A 190 -18.72 11.95 8.26
C PHE A 190 -19.81 12.85 8.82
N ALA A 191 -20.70 13.35 7.96
CA ALA A 191 -21.81 14.17 8.41
C ALA A 191 -22.72 13.39 9.39
N ARG A 192 -22.96 12.10 9.12
CA ARG A 192 -23.69 11.20 10.03
C ARG A 192 -22.95 11.01 11.35
N TRP A 193 -21.65 10.75 11.29
CA TRP A 193 -20.82 10.60 12.48
C TRP A 193 -20.85 11.88 13.34
N LEU A 194 -20.68 13.05 12.72
CA LEU A 194 -20.71 14.34 13.39
C LEU A 194 -22.07 14.63 14.03
N ALA A 195 -23.16 14.32 13.33
CA ALA A 195 -24.52 14.46 13.85
C ALA A 195 -24.83 13.53 15.03
N GLY A 196 -24.13 12.39 15.12
CA GLY A 196 -24.25 11.42 16.21
C GLY A 196 -23.39 11.73 17.44
N LEU A 197 -22.56 12.78 17.43
CA LEU A 197 -21.71 13.12 18.57
C LEU A 197 -22.53 13.69 19.72
N THR A 198 -22.64 12.91 20.80
CA THR A 198 -23.21 13.37 22.08
C THR A 198 -22.18 13.99 23.02
N ALA A 199 -20.89 13.81 22.73
CA ALA A 199 -19.76 14.34 23.48
C ALA A 199 -18.56 14.62 22.55
N PRO A 200 -17.58 15.46 22.96
CA PRO A 200 -16.37 15.70 22.17
C PRO A 200 -15.60 14.40 21.89
N ALA A 201 -15.31 14.13 20.62
CA ALA A 201 -14.52 12.98 20.23
C ALA A 201 -13.05 13.14 20.65
N PRO A 202 -12.38 12.07 21.12
CA PRO A 202 -10.95 12.12 21.47
C PRO A 202 -10.08 12.47 20.25
N PRO A 203 -8.94 13.17 20.42
CA PRO A 203 -8.09 13.63 19.32
C PRO A 203 -7.66 12.53 18.33
N ILE A 204 -7.42 11.32 18.83
CA ILE A 204 -7.01 10.18 18.00
C ILE A 204 -8.10 9.80 16.97
N LYS A 205 -9.39 9.92 17.32
CA LYS A 205 -10.49 9.65 16.39
C LYS A 205 -10.56 10.68 15.28
N TRP A 206 -10.22 11.93 15.56
CA TRP A 206 -10.12 12.96 14.52
C TRP A 206 -9.01 12.64 13.51
N LEU A 207 -7.88 12.11 13.99
CA LEU A 207 -6.81 11.64 13.11
C LEU A 207 -7.22 10.41 12.31
N SER A 208 -7.93 9.46 12.92
CA SER A 208 -8.47 8.30 12.20
C SER A 208 -9.44 8.73 11.10
N TRP A 209 -10.25 9.78 11.35
CA TRP A 209 -11.19 10.28 10.35
C TRP A 209 -10.50 10.90 9.12
N LEU A 210 -9.25 11.35 9.23
CA LEU A 210 -8.50 11.82 8.07
C LEU A 210 -8.19 10.70 7.05
N ASN A 211 -8.31 9.43 7.44
CA ASN A 211 -7.99 8.30 6.57
C ASN A 211 -8.78 8.35 5.25
N ASP A 212 -10.10 8.47 5.34
CA ASP A 212 -10.97 8.31 4.16
C ASP A 212 -10.86 9.48 3.17
N PRO A 213 -10.84 10.76 3.63
CA PRO A 213 -10.50 11.88 2.76
C PRO A 213 -9.13 11.74 2.09
N LEU A 214 -8.12 11.26 2.81
CA LEU A 214 -6.78 11.03 2.26
C LEU A 214 -6.80 9.92 1.20
N ILE A 215 -7.55 8.84 1.41
CA ILE A 215 -7.73 7.80 0.40
C ILE A 215 -8.43 8.35 -0.85
N GLY A 216 -9.44 9.21 -0.68
CA GLY A 216 -10.09 9.88 -1.81
C GLY A 216 -9.12 10.75 -2.62
N LEU A 217 -8.23 11.49 -1.96
CA LEU A 217 -7.16 12.23 -2.62
C LEU A 217 -6.17 11.29 -3.32
N LEU A 218 -5.75 10.21 -2.66
CA LEU A 218 -4.87 9.20 -3.26
C LEU A 218 -5.51 8.54 -4.49
N LEU A 219 -6.81 8.25 -4.47
CA LEU A 219 -7.54 7.71 -5.62
C LEU A 219 -7.52 8.69 -6.80
N LEU A 220 -7.71 9.99 -6.53
CA LEU A 220 -7.58 11.00 -7.57
C LEU A 220 -6.17 11.00 -8.16
N GLU A 221 -5.14 10.96 -7.32
CA GLU A 221 -3.75 10.87 -7.74
C GLU A 221 -3.46 9.58 -8.51
N ALA A 222 -4.01 8.45 -8.09
CA ALA A 222 -3.88 7.15 -8.75
C ALA A 222 -4.44 7.19 -10.17
N VAL A 223 -5.61 7.81 -10.38
CA VAL A 223 -6.20 8.01 -11.72
C VAL A 223 -5.30 8.88 -12.59
N LEU A 224 -4.74 9.96 -12.02
CA LEU A 224 -3.81 10.85 -12.74
C LEU A 224 -2.47 10.15 -13.04
N LEU A 225 -1.96 9.34 -12.13
CA LEU A 225 -0.73 8.56 -12.29
C LEU A 225 -0.91 7.49 -13.36
N ALA A 226 -2.03 6.76 -13.36
CA ALA A 226 -2.34 5.77 -14.38
C ALA A 226 -2.38 6.40 -15.78
N ARG A 227 -2.90 7.63 -15.89
CA ARG A 227 -2.88 8.41 -17.15
C ARG A 227 -1.48 8.85 -17.55
N ALA A 228 -0.67 9.33 -16.60
CA ALA A 228 0.73 9.67 -16.89
C ALA A 228 1.52 8.44 -17.33
N ALA A 229 1.30 7.30 -16.68
CA ALA A 229 1.97 6.05 -16.96
C ALA A 229 1.60 5.44 -18.32
N SER A 230 0.35 5.57 -18.78
CA SER A 230 -0.05 5.09 -20.11
C SER A 230 0.64 5.86 -21.24
N ALA A 231 0.99 7.13 -21.01
CA ALA A 231 1.77 7.92 -21.96
C ALA A 231 3.24 7.43 -22.10
N MET A 232 3.74 6.63 -21.15
CA MET A 232 5.11 6.10 -21.13
C MET A 232 5.27 4.77 -21.89
N GLN A 233 4.29 4.37 -22.70
CA GLN A 233 4.32 3.21 -23.63
C GLN A 233 4.78 1.88 -23.01
N GLY A 234 4.49 1.65 -21.73
CA GLY A 234 4.81 0.39 -21.06
C GLY A 234 6.23 0.25 -20.51
N GLY A 235 7.03 1.33 -20.47
CA GLY A 235 8.34 1.31 -19.83
C GLY A 235 8.27 1.04 -18.31
N LEU A 236 9.41 0.64 -17.72
CA LEU A 236 9.52 0.31 -16.29
C LEU A 236 9.05 1.44 -15.37
N ILE A 237 9.34 2.70 -15.72
CA ILE A 237 8.83 3.88 -14.98
C ILE A 237 7.29 3.92 -15.02
N GLY A 238 6.68 3.67 -16.18
CA GLY A 238 5.22 3.56 -16.28
C GLY A 238 4.66 2.38 -15.48
N SER A 239 5.38 1.27 -15.38
CA SER A 239 5.00 0.13 -14.52
C SER A 239 5.08 0.47 -13.04
N CYS A 240 6.07 1.25 -12.60
CA CYS A 240 6.17 1.78 -11.22
C CYS A 240 4.89 2.53 -10.82
N TRP A 241 4.49 3.52 -11.61
CA TRP A 241 3.33 4.35 -11.26
C TRP A 241 2.00 3.62 -11.42
N ARG A 242 1.91 2.67 -12.37
CA ARG A 242 0.76 1.77 -12.45
C ARG A 242 0.65 0.88 -11.22
N ALA A 243 1.75 0.36 -10.70
CA ALA A 243 1.75 -0.45 -9.48
C ALA A 243 1.27 0.37 -8.27
N TYR A 244 1.73 1.61 -8.10
CA TYR A 244 1.19 2.53 -7.08
C TYR A 244 -0.30 2.79 -7.27
N ALA A 245 -0.75 3.09 -8.50
CA ALA A 245 -2.15 3.38 -8.77
C ALA A 245 -3.06 2.18 -8.47
N VAL A 246 -2.63 0.97 -8.84
CA VAL A 246 -3.34 -0.28 -8.54
C VAL A 246 -3.36 -0.53 -7.02
N ALA A 247 -2.25 -0.35 -6.32
CA ALA A 247 -2.16 -0.53 -4.88
C ALA A 247 -3.10 0.41 -4.11
N ILE A 248 -3.19 1.67 -4.53
CA ILE A 248 -4.11 2.66 -3.96
C ILE A 248 -5.56 2.27 -4.23
N PHE A 249 -5.89 1.84 -5.45
CA PHE A 249 -7.24 1.39 -5.77
C PHE A 249 -7.66 0.18 -4.92
N LEU A 250 -6.75 -0.80 -4.77
CA LEU A 250 -6.96 -1.96 -3.90
C LEU A 250 -7.08 -1.56 -2.43
N THR A 251 -6.35 -0.54 -1.98
CA THR A 251 -6.49 0.00 -0.62
C THR A 251 -7.89 0.55 -0.38
N ALA A 252 -8.41 1.38 -1.30
CA ALA A 252 -9.79 1.87 -1.22
C ALA A 252 -10.83 0.74 -1.26
N LEU A 253 -10.60 -0.28 -2.10
CA LEU A 253 -11.47 -1.46 -2.14
C LEU A 253 -11.42 -2.24 -0.81
N GLY A 254 -10.25 -2.31 -0.18
CA GLY A 254 -10.06 -2.91 1.13
C GLY A 254 -10.86 -2.20 2.22
N GLU A 255 -10.88 -0.87 2.19
CA GLU A 255 -11.64 -0.03 3.13
C GLU A 255 -13.15 -0.16 2.89
N LEU A 256 -13.60 -0.16 1.64
CA LEU A 256 -15.00 -0.46 1.31
C LEU A 256 -15.42 -1.86 1.79
N GLY A 257 -14.52 -2.84 1.75
CA GLY A 257 -14.75 -4.18 2.29
C GLY A 257 -14.91 -4.19 3.82
N ILE A 258 -14.10 -3.40 4.54
CA ILE A 258 -14.24 -3.21 6.00
C ILE A 258 -15.59 -2.55 6.30
N TRP A 259 -15.91 -1.46 5.60
CA TRP A 259 -17.17 -0.74 5.74
C TRP A 259 -18.37 -1.66 5.50
N ALA A 260 -18.39 -2.39 4.39
CA ALA A 260 -19.48 -3.30 4.05
C ALA A 260 -19.68 -4.40 5.10
N THR A 261 -18.58 -4.88 5.69
CA THR A 261 -18.64 -5.87 6.77
C THR A 261 -19.22 -5.27 8.05
N ASN A 262 -18.76 -4.07 8.44
CA ASN A 262 -19.20 -3.40 9.67
C ASN A 262 -20.69 -3.04 9.64
N TYR A 263 -21.23 -2.72 8.47
CA TYR A 263 -22.65 -2.44 8.28
C TYR A 263 -23.52 -3.67 7.96
N GLY A 264 -22.93 -4.87 7.95
CA GLY A 264 -23.64 -6.13 7.72
C GLY A 264 -24.05 -6.40 6.26
N TRP A 265 -23.56 -5.60 5.29
CA TRP A 265 -23.75 -5.85 3.86
C TRP A 265 -22.91 -7.03 3.36
N LEU A 266 -21.73 -7.21 3.94
CA LEU A 266 -20.85 -8.35 3.69
C LEU A 266 -20.80 -9.23 4.94
N PRO A 267 -21.15 -10.52 4.86
CA PRO A 267 -21.02 -11.42 6.00
C PRO A 267 -19.58 -11.51 6.50
N TRP A 268 -19.39 -11.57 7.82
CA TRP A 268 -18.06 -11.61 8.46
C TRP A 268 -17.18 -12.76 7.96
N GLN A 269 -17.79 -13.83 7.44
CA GLN A 269 -17.07 -14.97 6.89
C GLN A 269 -16.21 -14.57 5.70
N TYR A 270 -16.53 -13.50 4.97
CA TYR A 270 -15.77 -13.03 3.80
C TYR A 270 -14.63 -12.07 4.14
N VAL A 271 -14.30 -11.86 5.42
CA VAL A 271 -13.16 -11.02 5.84
C VAL A 271 -11.84 -11.47 5.20
N TYR A 272 -11.67 -12.77 4.92
CA TYR A 272 -10.49 -13.28 4.23
C TYR A 272 -10.32 -12.71 2.81
N VAL A 273 -11.42 -12.44 2.09
CA VAL A 273 -11.38 -11.83 0.76
C VAL A 273 -10.77 -10.43 0.90
N ASN A 274 -11.22 -9.70 1.92
CA ASN A 274 -10.69 -8.39 2.21
C ASN A 274 -9.18 -8.46 2.54
N SER A 275 -8.76 -9.43 3.34
CA SER A 275 -7.34 -9.67 3.63
C SER A 275 -6.52 -9.92 2.36
N CYS A 276 -7.05 -10.66 1.38
CA CYS A 276 -6.37 -10.88 0.10
C CYS A 276 -6.20 -9.57 -0.69
N VAL A 277 -7.21 -8.69 -0.67
CA VAL A 277 -7.14 -7.36 -1.29
C VAL A 277 -6.02 -6.52 -0.67
N TRP A 278 -5.90 -6.51 0.67
CA TRP A 278 -4.82 -5.81 1.38
C TRP A 278 -3.43 -6.36 1.03
N MET A 279 -3.29 -7.69 0.90
CA MET A 279 -2.02 -8.29 0.51
C MET A 279 -1.64 -7.97 -0.93
N ALA A 280 -2.61 -7.94 -1.85
CA ALA A 280 -2.39 -7.50 -3.22
C ALA A 280 -2.00 -6.01 -3.29
N ALA A 281 -2.62 -5.17 -2.46
CA ALA A 281 -2.24 -3.76 -2.34
C ALA A 281 -0.79 -3.60 -1.86
N ALA A 282 -0.39 -4.31 -0.80
CA ALA A 282 0.97 -4.30 -0.29
C ALA A 282 1.99 -4.76 -1.34
N ALA A 283 1.64 -5.76 -2.16
CA ALA A 283 2.51 -6.22 -3.24
C ALA A 283 2.69 -5.15 -4.32
N GLY A 284 1.61 -4.45 -4.69
CA GLY A 284 1.67 -3.33 -5.62
C GLY A 284 2.54 -2.18 -5.09
N PHE A 285 2.41 -1.85 -3.81
CA PHE A 285 3.25 -0.85 -3.15
C PHE A 285 4.74 -1.23 -3.14
N ALA A 286 5.07 -2.51 -2.92
CA ALA A 286 6.45 -2.99 -2.99
C ALA A 286 7.02 -3.07 -4.42
N LEU A 287 6.18 -3.42 -5.42
CA LEU A 287 6.58 -3.49 -6.82
C LEU A 287 6.92 -2.12 -7.40
N ALA A 288 6.24 -1.06 -6.97
CA ALA A 288 6.44 0.26 -7.52
C ALA A 288 7.91 0.75 -7.42
N PRO A 289 8.53 0.84 -6.22
CA PRO A 289 9.94 1.18 -6.13
C PRO A 289 10.85 0.14 -6.77
N ALA A 290 10.48 -1.15 -6.81
CA ALA A 290 11.26 -2.18 -7.50
C ALA A 290 11.44 -1.86 -9.00
N TYR A 291 10.35 -1.52 -9.68
CA TYR A 291 10.38 -1.11 -11.08
C TYR A 291 11.20 0.17 -11.30
N GLN A 292 11.11 1.14 -10.38
CA GLN A 292 11.89 2.36 -10.48
C GLN A 292 13.39 2.12 -10.30
N VAL A 293 13.79 1.31 -9.30
CA VAL A 293 15.20 0.91 -9.10
C VAL A 293 15.73 0.23 -10.37
N GLU A 294 14.97 -0.73 -10.91
CA GLU A 294 15.36 -1.43 -12.12
C GLU A 294 15.49 -0.49 -13.33
N ALA A 295 14.55 0.46 -13.48
CA ALA A 295 14.60 1.46 -14.54
C ALA A 295 15.88 2.31 -14.47
N ILE A 296 16.23 2.81 -13.28
CA ILE A 296 17.42 3.65 -13.08
C ILE A 296 18.69 2.84 -13.34
N VAL A 297 18.75 1.59 -12.87
CA VAL A 297 19.93 0.76 -13.05
C VAL A 297 20.14 0.41 -14.52
N ARG A 298 19.09 0.04 -15.26
CA ARG A 298 19.19 -0.21 -16.70
C ARG A 298 19.61 1.05 -17.47
N ALA A 299 19.06 2.21 -17.10
CA ALA A 299 19.44 3.49 -17.72
C ALA A 299 20.93 3.84 -17.49
N LYS A 300 21.47 3.55 -16.31
CA LYS A 300 22.89 3.78 -15.98
C LYS A 300 23.83 2.71 -16.57
N ASN A 301 23.31 1.54 -16.94
CA ASN A 301 24.10 0.40 -17.41
C ASN A 301 23.46 -0.24 -18.67
N PRO A 302 23.62 0.38 -19.85
CA PRO A 302 22.89 -0.02 -21.07
C PRO A 302 23.13 -1.47 -21.52
N TRP A 303 24.26 -2.06 -21.13
CA TRP A 303 24.57 -3.47 -21.44
C TRP A 303 23.65 -4.46 -20.70
N LEU A 304 23.00 -4.06 -19.60
CA LEU A 304 22.02 -4.90 -18.91
C LEU A 304 20.68 -5.00 -19.63
N SER A 305 20.39 -4.11 -20.58
CA SER A 305 19.16 -4.15 -21.40
C SER A 305 19.22 -5.14 -22.55
N ALA A 306 20.40 -5.67 -22.87
CA ALA A 306 20.62 -6.60 -23.98
C ALA A 306 20.53 -8.09 -23.56
N ALA A 307 20.31 -8.36 -22.27
CA ALA A 307 20.16 -9.69 -21.68
C ALA A 307 18.73 -9.91 -21.15
#